data_AF-A0A9N9AFQ2-F1
#
_entry.id   AF-A0A9N9AFQ2-F1
#
_cell.length_a   1.000
_cell.length_b   1.000
_cell.length_c   1.000
_cell.angle_alpha   90.00
_cell.angle_beta   90.00
_cell.angle_gamma   90.00
#
_symmetry.space_group_name_H-M   'P 1'
#
loop_
_entity.id
_entity.type
_entity.pdbx_description
1 polymer ?
#
loop_
_entity_poly.entity_id
_entity_poly.type
_entity_poly.pdbx_seq_one_letter_code
_entity_poly.pdbx_strand_id
1 'polypeptide(L)'
;MDLGKDKKETAKVLNYILFAENEIIPHANTWINPILGITQFNKAAHSQATEGLKKSLSVLEKILLKKTYLVGERITLADISVATALYFPFKLVLDAEFRKGFKNLTRWYVTLVNQPAFKKILEEEEKPAPKPKSKLDLLPPSKLNLEEWKRFYSNNDTRPDAINWFWEHYDPEGYSIWRVDYKYNDELTKVYMSSNLIGGFFNRLDRARKYAFGNLLVLGEDNKNEIAGYFVIRGQEIPEEDAADFESYEFKKVDHTDPQIRSSFEDYLVSVYCLSYFLHLYNM
;
A
#
# COMPACT_ATOMS: atom_id res chain seq x y z
N MET A 1 -23.35 -18.21 -17.14
CA MET A 1 -23.41 -16.78 -16.78
C MET A 1 -24.73 -16.23 -17.28
N ASP A 2 -25.47 -15.49 -16.46
CA ASP A 2 -26.83 -15.05 -16.81
C ASP A 2 -26.82 -13.76 -17.65
N LEU A 3 -27.35 -13.85 -18.86
CA LEU A 3 -27.42 -12.76 -19.84
C LEU A 3 -28.84 -12.16 -19.95
N GLY A 4 -29.72 -12.44 -18.99
CA GLY A 4 -31.12 -12.00 -19.04
C GLY A 4 -32.03 -12.98 -19.78
N LYS A 5 -33.35 -12.80 -19.62
CA LYS A 5 -34.34 -13.80 -20.06
C LYS A 5 -34.75 -13.69 -21.54
N ASP A 6 -34.49 -12.55 -22.16
CA ASP A 6 -34.84 -12.26 -23.54
C ASP A 6 -33.79 -11.35 -24.21
N LYS A 7 -33.88 -11.19 -25.54
CA LYS A 7 -32.92 -10.40 -26.33
C LYS A 7 -32.81 -8.94 -25.85
N LYS A 8 -33.89 -8.38 -25.27
CA LYS A 8 -33.92 -7.00 -24.78
C LYS A 8 -33.15 -6.89 -23.46
N GLU A 9 -33.29 -7.86 -22.55
CA GLU A 9 -32.49 -7.94 -21.34
C GLU A 9 -31.01 -8.20 -21.67
N THR A 10 -30.71 -9.09 -22.63
CA THR A 10 -29.33 -9.33 -23.08
C THR A 10 -28.67 -8.06 -23.62
N ALA A 11 -29.37 -7.27 -24.43
CA ALA A 11 -28.84 -5.99 -24.91
C ALA A 11 -28.56 -5.00 -23.76
N LYS A 12 -29.39 -4.99 -22.71
CA LYS A 12 -29.13 -4.18 -21.51
C LYS A 12 -27.94 -4.68 -20.72
N VAL A 13 -27.77 -6.00 -20.58
CA VAL A 13 -26.61 -6.58 -19.93
C VAL A 13 -25.33 -6.14 -20.62
N LEU A 14 -25.27 -6.28 -21.95
CA LEU A 14 -24.12 -5.83 -22.75
C LEU A 14 -23.85 -4.33 -22.59
N ASN A 15 -24.90 -3.51 -22.54
CA ASN A 15 -24.76 -2.08 -22.32
C ASN A 15 -24.06 -1.75 -20.99
N TYR A 16 -24.40 -2.45 -19.89
CA TYR A 16 -23.76 -2.22 -18.60
C TYR A 16 -22.31 -2.72 -18.54
N ILE A 17 -21.98 -3.80 -19.27
CA ILE A 17 -20.59 -4.27 -19.40
C ILE A 17 -19.75 -3.18 -20.07
N LEU A 18 -20.21 -2.68 -21.22
CA LEU A 18 -19.54 -1.61 -21.95
C LEU A 18 -19.47 -0.31 -21.14
N PHE A 19 -20.51 -0.01 -20.36
CA PHE A 19 -20.52 1.13 -19.44
C PHE A 19 -19.44 0.98 -18.37
N ALA A 20 -19.28 -0.20 -17.77
CA ALA A 20 -18.21 -0.44 -16.80
C ALA A 20 -16.81 -0.25 -17.43
N GLU A 21 -16.59 -0.83 -18.61
CA GLU A 21 -15.32 -0.78 -19.33
C GLU A 21 -14.91 0.61 -19.78
N ASN A 22 -15.85 1.43 -20.24
CA ASN A 22 -15.54 2.72 -20.86
C ASN A 22 -15.77 3.92 -19.93
N GLU A 23 -16.72 3.85 -19.00
CA GLU A 23 -17.15 5.01 -18.19
C GLU A 23 -16.75 4.91 -16.72
N ILE A 24 -16.40 3.72 -16.23
CA ILE A 24 -15.99 3.50 -14.84
C ILE A 24 -14.50 3.19 -14.75
N ILE A 25 -14.03 2.11 -15.38
CA ILE A 25 -12.67 1.59 -15.20
C ILE A 25 -11.59 2.63 -15.53
N PRO A 26 -11.63 3.37 -16.66
CA PRO A 26 -10.57 4.32 -16.99
C PRO A 26 -10.47 5.48 -15.98
N HIS A 27 -11.61 5.99 -15.52
CA HIS A 27 -11.68 7.04 -14.51
C HIS A 27 -11.22 6.54 -13.13
N ALA A 28 -11.67 5.34 -12.74
CA ALA A 28 -11.27 4.70 -11.49
C ALA A 28 -9.75 4.47 -11.45
N ASN A 29 -9.17 3.90 -12.50
CA ASN A 29 -7.73 3.65 -12.59
C ASN A 29 -6.91 4.93 -12.53
N THR A 30 -7.35 5.99 -13.23
CA THR A 30 -6.65 7.30 -13.18
C THR A 30 -6.63 7.89 -11.76
N TRP A 31 -7.68 7.65 -10.96
CA TRP A 31 -7.73 8.07 -9.56
C TRP A 31 -6.86 7.17 -8.67
N ILE A 32 -6.94 5.86 -8.86
CA ILE A 32 -6.44 4.87 -7.89
C ILE A 32 -4.98 4.47 -8.13
N ASN A 33 -4.53 4.40 -9.39
CA ASN A 33 -3.18 3.94 -9.72
C ASN A 33 -2.06 4.74 -9.03
N PRO A 34 -2.17 6.08 -8.84
CA PRO A 34 -1.20 6.82 -8.03
C PRO A 34 -1.16 6.42 -6.56
N ILE A 35 -2.31 6.04 -5.98
CA ILE A 35 -2.40 5.57 -4.59
C ILE A 35 -1.69 4.22 -4.43
N LEU A 36 -1.78 3.37 -5.46
CA LEU A 36 -1.11 2.07 -5.51
C LEU A 36 0.35 2.14 -5.99
N GLY A 37 0.87 3.33 -6.30
CA GLY A 37 2.25 3.52 -6.78
C GLY A 37 2.50 3.04 -8.23
N ILE A 38 1.46 2.72 -9.00
CA ILE A 38 1.57 2.23 -10.38
C ILE A 38 1.91 3.37 -11.36
N THR A 39 1.37 4.57 -11.11
CA THR A 39 1.58 5.76 -11.96
C THR A 39 1.85 7.00 -11.11
N GLN A 40 2.54 8.00 -11.64
CA GLN A 40 2.72 9.27 -10.94
C GLN A 40 1.39 10.06 -10.86
N PHE A 41 1.18 10.80 -9.76
CA PHE A 41 0.00 11.64 -9.58
C PHE A 41 -0.01 12.81 -10.56
N ASN A 42 -1.08 12.93 -11.34
CA ASN A 42 -1.32 14.07 -12.22
C ASN A 42 -2.60 14.80 -11.80
N LYS A 43 -2.48 16.04 -11.32
CA LYS A 43 -3.60 16.82 -10.77
C LYS A 43 -4.72 17.05 -11.78
N ALA A 44 -4.39 17.37 -13.04
CA ALA A 44 -5.39 17.67 -14.06
C ALA A 44 -6.18 16.42 -14.46
N ALA A 45 -5.46 15.32 -14.75
CA ALA A 45 -6.06 14.03 -15.07
C ALA A 45 -6.89 13.49 -13.90
N HIS A 46 -6.39 13.62 -12.67
CA HIS A 46 -7.09 13.22 -11.45
C HIS A 46 -8.40 13.99 -11.25
N SER A 47 -8.37 15.31 -11.45
CA SER A 47 -9.58 16.15 -11.31
C SER A 47 -10.63 15.77 -12.35
N GLN A 48 -10.23 15.59 -13.61
CA GLN A 48 -11.12 15.18 -14.70
C GLN A 48 -11.70 13.78 -14.46
N ALA A 49 -10.87 12.81 -14.06
CA ALA A 49 -11.29 11.45 -13.78
C ALA A 49 -12.24 11.37 -12.59
N THR A 50 -11.98 12.15 -11.54
CA THR A 50 -12.87 12.24 -10.37
C THR A 50 -14.25 12.76 -10.77
N GLU A 51 -14.33 13.78 -11.62
CA GLU A 51 -15.60 14.30 -12.12
C GLU A 51 -16.30 13.29 -13.06
N GLY A 52 -15.55 12.65 -13.95
CA GLY A 52 -16.05 11.61 -14.85
C GLY A 52 -16.66 10.44 -14.08
N LEU A 53 -15.94 9.90 -13.09
CA LEU A 53 -16.44 8.84 -12.24
C LEU A 53 -17.69 9.28 -11.47
N LYS A 54 -17.70 10.47 -10.87
CA LYS A 54 -18.88 11.03 -10.17
C LYS A 54 -20.12 11.09 -11.06
N LYS A 55 -19.97 11.42 -12.34
CA LYS A 55 -21.09 11.41 -13.31
C LYS A 55 -21.63 9.99 -13.51
N SER A 56 -20.76 9.02 -13.73
CA SER A 56 -21.13 7.60 -13.87
C SER A 56 -21.85 7.06 -12.62
N LEU A 57 -21.33 7.36 -11.42
CA LEU A 57 -21.97 6.98 -10.15
C LEU A 57 -23.34 7.65 -9.98
N SER A 58 -23.50 8.90 -10.42
CA SER A 58 -24.77 9.63 -10.34
C SER A 58 -25.85 9.05 -11.26
N VAL A 59 -25.45 8.51 -12.42
CA VAL A 59 -26.34 7.77 -13.32
C VAL A 59 -26.82 6.49 -12.64
N LEU A 60 -25.89 5.71 -12.09
CA LEU A 60 -26.22 4.46 -11.38
C LEU A 60 -27.13 4.71 -10.17
N GLU A 61 -26.85 5.75 -9.36
CA GLU A 61 -27.67 6.13 -8.20
C GLU A 61 -29.13 6.35 -8.59
N LYS A 62 -29.38 7.09 -9.69
CA LYS A 62 -30.73 7.36 -10.19
C LYS A 62 -31.42 6.09 -10.71
N ILE A 63 -30.68 5.23 -11.42
CA ILE A 63 -31.22 3.97 -11.94
C ILE A 63 -31.62 3.03 -10.79
N LEU A 64 -30.76 2.92 -9.78
CA LEU A 64 -30.91 1.99 -8.66
C LEU A 64 -31.96 2.44 -7.64
N LEU A 65 -32.42 3.69 -7.70
CA LEU A 65 -33.55 4.17 -6.90
C LEU A 65 -34.79 3.28 -7.05
N LYS A 66 -35.05 2.77 -8.26
CA LYS A 66 -36.26 1.98 -8.57
C LYS A 66 -35.96 0.50 -8.85
N LYS A 67 -34.74 0.04 -8.59
CA LYS A 67 -34.30 -1.30 -8.97
C LYS A 67 -33.49 -1.96 -7.87
N THR A 68 -33.69 -3.26 -7.70
CA THR A 68 -32.85 -4.10 -6.84
C THR A 68 -31.56 -4.50 -7.57
N TYR A 69 -31.65 -4.83 -8.87
CA TYR A 69 -30.53 -5.22 -9.74
C TYR A 69 -30.57 -4.44 -11.05
N LEU A 70 -29.46 -4.35 -11.78
CA LEU A 70 -29.36 -3.50 -12.98
C LEU A 70 -30.29 -3.96 -14.12
N VAL A 71 -30.44 -5.28 -14.29
CA VAL A 71 -31.28 -5.90 -15.32
C VAL A 71 -32.17 -6.99 -14.72
N GLY A 72 -33.48 -6.83 -14.87
CA GLY A 72 -34.46 -7.78 -14.32
C GLY A 72 -34.54 -7.72 -12.78
N GLU A 73 -35.00 -8.82 -12.19
CA GLU A 73 -35.21 -8.96 -10.74
C GLU A 73 -34.22 -9.94 -10.09
N ARG A 74 -33.09 -10.22 -10.75
CA ARG A 74 -32.02 -11.09 -10.24
C ARG A 74 -30.64 -10.59 -10.67
N ILE A 75 -29.59 -11.08 -10.02
CA ILE A 75 -28.20 -10.78 -10.38
C ILE A 75 -27.91 -11.30 -11.78
N THR A 76 -27.44 -10.41 -12.64
CA THR A 76 -26.98 -10.73 -14.00
C THR A 76 -25.50 -10.37 -14.17
N LEU A 77 -24.93 -10.66 -15.35
CA LEU A 77 -23.59 -10.20 -15.67
C LEU A 77 -23.45 -8.66 -15.62
N ALA A 78 -24.54 -7.91 -15.82
CA ALA A 78 -24.52 -6.46 -15.64
C ALA A 78 -24.10 -6.07 -14.22
N ASP A 79 -24.71 -6.72 -13.22
CA ASP A 79 -24.43 -6.45 -11.81
C ASP A 79 -23.00 -6.82 -11.45
N ILE A 80 -22.55 -7.98 -11.93
CA ILE A 80 -21.19 -8.48 -11.69
C ILE A 80 -20.16 -7.51 -12.26
N SER A 81 -20.27 -7.16 -13.55
CA SER A 81 -19.28 -6.31 -14.23
C SER A 81 -19.18 -4.90 -13.64
N VAL A 82 -20.32 -4.28 -13.32
CA VAL A 82 -20.31 -2.95 -12.70
C VAL A 82 -19.79 -3.02 -11.26
N ALA A 83 -20.16 -4.04 -10.48
CA ALA A 83 -19.68 -4.17 -9.11
C ALA A 83 -18.17 -4.45 -9.07
N THR A 84 -17.64 -5.29 -9.95
CA THR A 84 -16.19 -5.55 -10.03
C THR A 84 -15.42 -4.29 -10.44
N ALA A 85 -15.93 -3.50 -11.39
CA ALA A 85 -15.32 -2.22 -11.76
C ALA A 85 -15.31 -1.20 -10.60
N LEU A 86 -16.22 -1.36 -9.64
CA LEU A 86 -16.34 -0.50 -8.47
C LEU A 86 -15.62 -1.05 -7.22
N TYR A 87 -14.99 -2.23 -7.29
CA TYR A 87 -14.31 -2.84 -6.13
C TYR A 87 -13.25 -1.92 -5.51
N PHE A 88 -12.23 -1.55 -6.28
CA PHE A 88 -11.18 -0.64 -5.80
C PHE A 88 -11.69 0.77 -5.47
N PRO A 89 -12.62 1.37 -6.26
CA PRO A 89 -13.27 2.61 -5.85
C PRO A 89 -13.88 2.55 -4.45
N PHE A 90 -14.70 1.54 -4.15
CA PHE A 90 -15.27 1.35 -2.82
C PHE A 90 -14.23 1.03 -1.75
N LYS A 91 -13.14 0.34 -2.11
CA LYS A 91 -12.08 0.00 -1.15
C LYS A 91 -11.22 1.19 -0.77
N LEU A 92 -10.91 2.09 -1.72
CA LEU A 92 -9.81 3.06 -1.56
C LEU A 92 -10.22 4.53 -1.58
N VAL A 93 -11.24 4.94 -2.34
CA VAL A 93 -11.49 6.37 -2.61
C VAL A 93 -12.93 6.85 -2.39
N LEU A 94 -13.91 5.94 -2.43
CA LEU A 94 -15.29 6.27 -2.10
C LEU A 94 -15.47 6.05 -0.60
N ASP A 95 -15.01 6.99 0.23
CA ASP A 95 -15.14 6.90 1.68
C ASP A 95 -16.60 7.03 2.18
N ALA A 96 -16.78 6.95 3.50
CA ALA A 96 -18.10 7.06 4.11
C ALA A 96 -18.78 8.42 3.83
N GLU A 97 -18.01 9.50 3.75
CA GLU A 97 -18.54 10.84 3.49
C GLU A 97 -19.05 10.96 2.06
N PHE A 98 -18.24 10.51 1.09
CA PHE A 98 -18.58 10.49 -0.32
C PHE A 98 -19.87 9.70 -0.56
N ARG A 99 -19.99 8.53 0.07
CA ARG A 99 -21.15 7.63 -0.12
C ARG A 99 -22.48 8.21 0.39
N LYS A 100 -22.48 9.25 1.22
CA LYS A 100 -23.72 9.89 1.68
C LYS A 100 -24.59 10.39 0.51
N GLY A 101 -23.97 10.77 -0.61
CA GLY A 101 -24.64 11.19 -1.85
C GLY A 101 -25.12 10.05 -2.76
N PHE A 102 -24.72 8.79 -2.47
CA PHE A 102 -24.92 7.64 -3.36
C PHE A 102 -25.53 6.45 -2.59
N LYS A 103 -26.67 6.68 -1.94
CA LYS A 103 -27.29 5.70 -1.02
C LYS A 103 -27.81 4.47 -1.74
N ASN A 104 -28.44 4.64 -2.91
CA ASN A 104 -29.01 3.53 -3.67
C ASN A 104 -27.92 2.66 -4.31
N LEU A 105 -26.87 3.30 -4.82
CA LEU A 105 -25.67 2.64 -5.31
C LEU A 105 -24.97 1.87 -4.19
N THR A 106 -24.77 2.50 -3.03
CA THR A 106 -24.14 1.85 -1.88
C THR A 106 -24.95 0.65 -1.41
N ARG A 107 -26.28 0.78 -1.29
CA ARG A 107 -27.17 -0.34 -0.96
C ARG A 107 -27.02 -1.49 -1.95
N TRP A 108 -27.10 -1.20 -3.26
CA TRP A 108 -26.94 -2.22 -4.30
C TRP A 108 -25.57 -2.91 -4.23
N TYR A 109 -24.48 -2.14 -4.09
CA TYR A 109 -23.14 -2.69 -4.02
C TYR A 109 -22.98 -3.61 -2.80
N VAL A 110 -23.44 -3.16 -1.62
CA VAL A 110 -23.42 -3.95 -0.38
C VAL A 110 -24.24 -5.24 -0.52
N THR A 111 -25.39 -5.20 -1.20
CA THR A 111 -26.19 -6.40 -1.49
C THR A 111 -25.42 -7.42 -2.34
N LEU A 112 -24.63 -6.97 -3.30
CA LEU A 112 -23.85 -7.85 -4.19
C LEU A 112 -22.63 -8.43 -3.49
N VAL A 113 -21.80 -7.60 -2.85
CA VAL A 113 -20.56 -8.08 -2.21
C VAL A 113 -20.82 -9.01 -1.03
N ASN A 114 -22.04 -8.97 -0.46
CA ASN A 114 -22.45 -9.90 0.58
C ASN A 114 -22.95 -11.25 0.07
N GLN A 115 -23.09 -11.44 -1.24
CA GLN A 115 -23.43 -12.76 -1.79
C GLN A 115 -22.27 -13.75 -1.58
N PRO A 116 -22.55 -15.03 -1.27
CA PRO A 116 -21.49 -16.02 -1.01
C PRO A 116 -20.42 -16.11 -2.10
N ALA A 117 -20.84 -16.02 -3.37
CA ALA A 117 -19.91 -16.04 -4.51
C ALA A 117 -18.97 -14.83 -4.55
N PHE A 118 -19.49 -13.63 -4.23
CA PHE A 118 -18.65 -12.44 -4.13
C PHE A 118 -17.71 -12.53 -2.93
N LYS A 119 -18.22 -12.85 -1.73
CA LYS A 119 -17.40 -12.97 -0.52
C LYS A 119 -16.22 -13.92 -0.74
N LYS A 120 -16.47 -15.09 -1.32
CA LYS A 120 -15.40 -16.05 -1.63
C LYS A 120 -14.29 -15.46 -2.50
N ILE A 121 -14.66 -14.74 -3.56
CA ILE A 121 -13.68 -14.13 -4.47
C ILE A 121 -12.93 -12.98 -3.79
N LEU A 122 -13.64 -12.13 -3.04
CA LEU A 122 -13.02 -11.01 -2.33
C LEU A 122 -12.06 -11.49 -1.22
N GLU A 123 -12.40 -12.56 -0.51
CA GLU A 123 -11.53 -13.21 0.48
C GLU A 123 -10.31 -13.88 -0.18
N GLU A 124 -10.45 -14.41 -1.40
CA GLU A 124 -9.32 -14.94 -2.19
C GLU A 124 -8.41 -13.82 -2.71
N GLU A 125 -8.96 -12.68 -3.13
CA GLU A 125 -8.21 -11.47 -3.52
C GLU A 125 -7.45 -10.83 -2.35
N GLU A 126 -8.04 -10.82 -1.16
CA GLU A 126 -7.39 -10.27 0.05
C GLU A 126 -6.27 -11.17 0.57
N LYS A 127 -6.22 -12.44 0.17
CA LYS A 127 -5.06 -13.29 0.47
C LYS A 127 -3.89 -12.82 -0.39
N PRO A 128 -2.79 -12.32 0.20
CA PRO A 128 -1.63 -11.93 -0.58
C PRO A 128 -1.18 -13.13 -1.40
N ALA A 129 -1.03 -12.94 -2.72
CA ALA A 129 -0.53 -13.98 -3.60
C ALA A 129 0.73 -14.59 -2.98
N PRO A 130 0.87 -15.94 -2.93
CA PRO A 130 2.01 -16.57 -2.29
C PRO A 130 3.28 -16.11 -3.00
N LYS A 131 4.00 -15.16 -2.37
CA LYS A 131 5.28 -14.67 -2.85
C LYS A 131 6.26 -15.86 -2.87
N PRO A 132 7.15 -15.97 -3.88
CA PRO A 132 8.18 -17.01 -3.92
C PRO A 132 8.88 -17.09 -2.56
N LYS A 133 9.01 -18.31 -2.01
CA LYS A 133 9.69 -18.50 -0.72
C LYS A 133 11.10 -17.96 -0.83
N SER A 134 11.47 -17.05 0.07
CA SER A 134 12.81 -16.45 0.07
C SER A 134 13.81 -17.46 0.63
N LYS A 135 15.08 -17.36 0.22
CA LYS A 135 16.18 -18.07 0.90
C LYS A 135 16.23 -17.74 2.40
N LEU A 136 15.75 -16.55 2.77
CA LEU A 136 15.65 -16.08 4.16
C LEU A 136 14.61 -16.84 4.99
N ASP A 137 13.62 -17.49 4.35
CA ASP A 137 12.64 -18.36 5.04
C ASP A 137 13.26 -19.68 5.51
N LEU A 138 14.42 -20.06 4.97
CA LEU A 138 15.13 -21.30 5.32
C LEU A 138 16.11 -21.12 6.48
N LEU A 139 16.30 -19.88 6.95
CA LEU A 139 17.23 -19.59 8.04
C LEU A 139 16.71 -20.12 9.39
N PRO A 140 17.58 -20.64 10.28
CA PRO A 140 17.20 -21.13 11.60
C PRO A 140 16.48 -20.05 12.42
N PRO A 141 15.47 -20.38 13.25
CA PRO A 141 14.73 -19.40 14.04
C PRO A 141 15.63 -18.42 14.80
N SER A 142 15.22 -17.15 14.89
CA SER A 142 15.95 -16.10 15.61
C SER A 142 15.34 -15.83 16.96
N LYS A 143 16.14 -15.31 17.89
CA LYS A 143 15.60 -14.67 19.10
C LYS A 143 14.79 -13.41 18.79
N LEU A 144 15.20 -12.64 17.78
CA LEU A 144 14.51 -11.41 17.39
C LEU A 144 13.29 -11.72 16.50
N ASN A 145 12.10 -11.51 17.02
CA ASN A 145 10.87 -11.48 16.23
C ASN A 145 10.66 -10.07 15.66
N LEU A 146 10.78 -9.93 14.34
CA LEU A 146 10.72 -8.63 13.68
C LEU A 146 9.33 -7.97 13.71
N GLU A 147 8.26 -8.76 13.71
CA GLU A 147 6.90 -8.21 13.80
C GLU A 147 6.58 -7.73 15.22
N GLU A 148 7.07 -8.47 16.23
CA GLU A 148 7.00 -8.03 17.62
C GLU A 148 7.84 -6.76 17.83
N TRP A 149 9.04 -6.70 17.27
CA TRP A 149 9.88 -5.50 17.27
C TRP A 149 9.15 -4.29 16.70
N LYS A 150 8.62 -4.39 15.48
CA LYS A 150 7.90 -3.29 14.81
C LYS A 150 6.71 -2.81 15.64
N ARG A 151 5.96 -3.75 16.23
CA ARG A 151 4.83 -3.46 17.11
C ARG A 151 5.28 -2.79 18.40
N PHE A 152 6.34 -3.27 19.03
CA PHE A 152 6.85 -2.70 20.27
C PHE A 152 7.41 -1.31 20.05
N TYR A 153 8.26 -1.12 19.03
CA TYR A 153 8.84 0.16 18.64
C TYR A 153 7.80 1.23 18.35
N SER A 154 6.68 0.88 17.71
CA SER A 154 5.64 1.85 17.33
C SER A 154 4.69 2.23 18.49
N ASN A 155 4.64 1.44 19.56
CA ASN A 155 3.67 1.61 20.64
C ASN A 155 4.30 2.09 21.97
N ASN A 156 5.63 2.17 22.05
CA ASN A 156 6.34 2.53 23.27
C ASN A 156 7.37 3.63 22.97
N ASP A 157 7.86 4.29 24.02
CA ASP A 157 8.89 5.31 23.87
C ASP A 157 10.17 4.70 23.28
N THR A 158 10.72 5.36 22.26
CA THR A 158 11.90 4.80 21.57
C THR A 158 13.09 4.65 22.52
N ARG A 159 13.31 5.66 23.36
CA ARG A 159 14.31 5.65 24.42
C ARG A 159 13.59 5.89 25.76
N PRO A 160 13.74 5.02 26.77
CA PRO A 160 14.63 3.85 26.79
C PRO A 160 13.99 2.55 26.27
N ASP A 161 12.66 2.46 26.20
CA ASP A 161 11.95 1.18 26.17
C ASP A 161 12.24 0.36 24.91
N ALA A 162 12.00 0.93 23.72
CA ALA A 162 12.19 0.19 22.47
C ALA A 162 13.67 -0.17 22.24
N ILE A 163 14.60 0.74 22.51
CA ILE A 163 16.04 0.47 22.38
C ILE A 163 16.49 -0.66 23.32
N ASN A 164 16.07 -0.64 24.58
CA ASN A 164 16.40 -1.70 25.54
C ASN A 164 15.83 -3.04 25.08
N TRP A 165 14.55 -3.05 24.69
CA TRP A 165 13.90 -4.25 24.17
C TRP A 165 14.64 -4.79 22.94
N PHE A 166 15.03 -3.93 22.00
CA PHE A 166 15.77 -4.33 20.80
C PHE A 166 17.05 -5.05 21.17
N TRP A 167 17.88 -4.46 22.04
CA TRP A 167 19.17 -5.05 22.40
C TRP A 167 19.06 -6.30 23.27
N GLU A 168 17.99 -6.44 24.07
CA GLU A 168 17.71 -7.68 24.80
C GLU A 168 17.35 -8.83 23.86
N HIS A 169 16.70 -8.55 22.73
CA HIS A 169 16.20 -9.56 21.79
C HIS A 169 17.08 -9.72 20.54
N TYR A 170 17.99 -8.77 20.28
CA TYR A 170 18.85 -8.77 19.10
C TYR A 170 19.69 -10.04 19.04
N ASP A 171 19.73 -10.61 17.84
CA ASP A 171 20.39 -11.87 17.55
C ASP A 171 21.34 -11.64 16.36
N PRO A 172 22.65 -11.52 16.60
CA PRO A 172 23.63 -11.21 15.56
C PRO A 172 23.87 -12.38 14.59
N GLU A 173 23.49 -13.61 14.94
CA GLU A 173 23.53 -14.74 14.01
C GLU A 173 22.34 -14.68 13.06
N GLY A 174 21.18 -14.34 13.62
CA GLY A 174 19.92 -14.25 12.90
C GLY A 174 19.71 -12.96 12.09
N TYR A 175 20.31 -11.85 12.49
CA TYR A 175 20.13 -10.53 11.87
C TYR A 175 21.45 -9.80 11.74
N SER A 176 21.48 -8.84 10.82
CA SER A 176 22.59 -7.91 10.65
C SER A 176 22.08 -6.46 10.54
N ILE A 177 22.91 -5.53 11.01
CA ILE A 177 22.63 -4.08 10.93
C ILE A 177 23.43 -3.50 9.77
N TRP A 178 22.76 -2.66 8.98
CA TRP A 178 23.31 -2.02 7.78
C TRP A 178 23.11 -0.53 7.86
N ARG A 179 24.20 0.22 7.71
CA ARG A 179 24.16 1.64 7.41
C ARG A 179 23.71 1.82 5.97
N VAL A 180 22.80 2.76 5.74
CA VAL A 180 22.30 3.09 4.42
C VAL A 180 22.48 4.57 4.16
N ASP A 181 23.14 4.91 3.05
CA ASP A 181 23.37 6.29 2.63
C ASP A 181 22.90 6.46 1.17
N TYR A 182 22.22 7.57 0.88
CA TYR A 182 21.82 7.89 -0.50
C TYR A 182 23.01 8.43 -1.30
N LYS A 183 23.18 7.95 -2.53
CA LYS A 183 24.38 8.23 -3.34
C LYS A 183 24.38 9.62 -3.98
N TYR A 184 23.21 10.20 -4.22
CA TYR A 184 23.04 11.42 -5.03
C TYR A 184 22.54 12.61 -4.18
N ASN A 185 23.17 12.82 -3.01
CA ASN A 185 22.76 13.89 -2.09
C ASN A 185 22.87 15.29 -2.72
N ASP A 186 23.75 15.48 -3.70
CA ASP A 186 23.91 16.70 -4.47
C ASP A 186 22.70 17.05 -5.35
N GLU A 187 21.84 16.08 -5.67
CA GLU A 187 20.59 16.30 -6.41
C GLU A 187 19.41 16.70 -5.49
N LEU A 188 19.58 16.64 -4.17
CA LEU A 188 18.51 16.88 -3.20
C LEU A 188 18.30 18.37 -2.92
N THR A 189 17.24 18.94 -3.50
CA THR A 189 16.98 20.39 -3.42
C THR A 189 16.06 20.81 -2.28
N LYS A 190 15.06 20.00 -1.94
CA LYS A 190 14.03 20.35 -0.93
C LYS A 190 13.83 19.22 0.06
N VAL A 191 13.87 19.53 1.36
CA VAL A 191 13.74 18.52 2.43
C VAL A 191 12.45 17.70 2.27
N TYR A 192 11.32 18.34 1.95
CA TYR A 192 10.05 17.63 1.75
C TYR A 192 10.07 16.69 0.53
N MET A 193 10.84 17.00 -0.52
CA MET A 193 10.99 16.12 -1.69
C MET A 193 11.84 14.90 -1.35
N SER A 194 12.91 15.10 -0.58
CA SER A 194 13.74 14.03 -0.03
C SER A 194 12.92 13.09 0.86
N SER A 195 12.03 13.65 1.70
CA SER A 195 11.07 12.87 2.50
C SER A 195 10.12 12.04 1.63
N ASN A 196 9.62 12.60 0.52
CA ASN A 196 8.79 11.85 -0.43
C ASN A 196 9.56 10.75 -1.15
N LEU A 197 10.86 10.95 -1.44
CA LEU A 197 11.73 9.95 -2.04
C LEU A 197 11.87 8.73 -1.13
N ILE A 198 12.10 8.96 0.17
CA ILE A 198 12.13 7.90 1.20
C ILE A 198 10.80 7.13 1.21
N GLY A 199 9.67 7.83 1.23
CA GLY A 199 8.35 7.18 1.21
C GLY A 199 8.12 6.33 -0.04
N GLY A 200 8.53 6.83 -1.22
CA GLY A 200 8.50 6.08 -2.46
C GLY A 200 9.36 4.81 -2.40
N PHE A 201 10.57 4.91 -1.85
CA PHE A 201 11.49 3.79 -1.70
C PHE A 201 10.88 2.69 -0.82
N PHE A 202 10.39 3.03 0.38
CA PHE A 202 9.74 2.05 1.27
C PHE A 202 8.48 1.40 0.68
N ASN A 203 7.74 2.13 -0.17
CA ASN A 203 6.59 1.57 -0.88
C ASN A 203 6.99 0.52 -1.91
N ARG A 204 8.21 0.58 -2.47
CA ARG A 204 8.72 -0.38 -3.46
C ARG A 204 9.45 -1.58 -2.85
N LEU A 205 9.84 -1.51 -1.57
CA LEU A 205 10.51 -2.60 -0.83
C LEU A 205 9.55 -3.73 -0.38
N ASP A 206 8.79 -4.28 -1.32
CA ASP A 206 7.74 -5.26 -1.02
C ASP A 206 8.25 -6.62 -0.54
N ARG A 207 9.48 -7.02 -0.89
CA ARG A 207 10.06 -8.30 -0.46
C ARG A 207 10.77 -8.15 0.88
N ALA A 208 11.58 -7.11 1.02
CA ALA A 208 12.34 -6.78 2.21
C ALA A 208 11.42 -6.44 3.38
N ARG A 209 10.20 -5.94 3.16
CA ARG A 209 9.24 -5.63 4.24
C ARG A 209 9.03 -6.77 5.25
N LYS A 210 9.07 -8.02 4.80
CA LYS A 210 8.94 -9.21 5.66
C LYS A 210 10.21 -9.51 6.47
N TYR A 211 11.37 -9.17 5.93
CA TYR A 211 12.68 -9.59 6.43
C TYR A 211 13.52 -8.46 7.01
N ALA A 212 13.07 -7.22 6.88
CA ALA A 212 13.83 -6.05 7.27
C ALA A 212 12.96 -4.99 7.95
N PHE A 213 13.60 -4.26 8.86
CA PHE A 213 13.10 -3.03 9.46
C PHE A 213 14.11 -1.93 9.12
N GLY A 214 13.64 -0.81 8.57
CA GLY A 214 14.48 0.29 8.16
C GLY A 214 13.96 1.62 8.68
N ASN A 215 14.89 2.50 9.03
CA ASN A 215 14.61 3.89 9.39
C ASN A 215 15.61 4.78 8.65
N LEU A 216 15.11 5.67 7.78
CA LEU A 216 15.89 6.64 7.01
C LEU A 216 15.45 8.06 7.37
N LEU A 217 16.41 8.94 7.60
CA LEU A 217 16.21 10.35 7.91
C LEU A 217 16.64 11.21 6.74
N VAL A 218 15.97 12.36 6.57
CA VAL A 218 16.52 13.49 5.84
C VAL A 218 17.24 14.37 6.86
N LEU A 219 18.54 14.58 6.67
CA LEU A 219 19.37 15.41 7.54
C LEU A 219 19.76 16.69 6.78
N GLY A 220 19.89 17.81 7.48
CA GLY A 220 20.28 19.09 6.89
C GLY A 220 19.09 19.97 6.50
N GLU A 221 19.31 20.82 5.49
CA GLU A 221 18.38 21.88 5.07
C GLU A 221 18.17 21.92 3.55
N ASP A 222 17.28 22.77 3.06
CA ASP A 222 17.04 22.94 1.63
C ASP A 222 18.35 23.21 0.86
N ASN A 223 18.54 22.51 -0.26
CA ASN A 223 19.75 22.50 -1.11
C ASN A 223 21.03 21.95 -0.46
N LYS A 224 20.98 21.57 0.81
CA LYS A 224 22.08 20.94 1.54
C LYS A 224 21.53 19.93 2.53
N ASN A 225 20.87 18.91 1.99
CA ASN A 225 20.33 17.80 2.76
C ASN A 225 20.86 16.47 2.22
N GLU A 226 20.84 15.47 3.09
CA GLU A 226 21.26 14.10 2.80
C GLU A 226 20.22 13.12 3.31
N ILE A 227 20.13 11.95 2.67
CA ILE A 227 19.29 10.85 3.14
C ILE A 227 20.21 9.76 3.68
N ALA A 228 19.98 9.38 4.93
CA ALA A 228 20.72 8.26 5.51
C ALA A 228 19.96 7.58 6.65
N GLY A 229 20.39 6.38 7.02
CA GLY A 229 19.81 5.69 8.16
C GLY A 229 20.30 4.26 8.32
N TYR A 230 19.48 3.42 8.93
CA TYR A 230 19.85 2.06 9.25
C TYR A 230 18.75 1.07 8.91
N PHE A 231 19.17 -0.12 8.50
CA PHE A 231 18.32 -1.28 8.31
C PHE A 231 18.79 -2.43 9.22
N VAL A 232 17.83 -3.09 9.86
CA VAL A 232 18.00 -4.39 10.51
C VAL A 232 17.44 -5.43 9.56
N ILE A 233 18.28 -6.33 9.07
CA ILE A 233 17.96 -7.27 8.00
C ILE A 233 18.15 -8.70 8.50
N ARG A 234 17.18 -9.57 8.20
CA ARG A 234 17.25 -11.00 8.47
C ARG A 234 18.38 -11.66 7.68
N GLY A 235 19.23 -12.40 8.37
CA GLY A 235 20.40 -13.03 7.79
C GLY A 235 21.58 -12.08 7.67
N GLN A 236 22.57 -12.48 6.86
CA GLN A 236 23.88 -11.83 6.79
C GLN A 236 24.13 -11.10 5.46
N GLU A 237 23.17 -11.16 4.54
CA GLU A 237 23.19 -10.60 3.20
C GLU A 237 21.95 -9.72 2.98
N ILE A 238 22.04 -8.80 2.02
CA ILE A 238 20.92 -7.94 1.62
C ILE A 238 19.93 -8.78 0.79
N PRO A 239 18.61 -8.70 1.03
CA PRO A 239 17.62 -9.43 0.25
C PRO A 239 17.61 -9.00 -1.22
N GLU A 240 17.34 -9.93 -2.14
CA GLU A 240 17.12 -9.62 -3.55
C GLU A 240 15.89 -8.71 -3.71
N GLU A 241 16.08 -7.53 -4.30
CA GLU A 241 15.02 -6.53 -4.52
C GLU A 241 14.99 -6.02 -5.96
N ASP A 242 13.78 -5.90 -6.50
CA ASP A 242 13.54 -5.42 -7.87
C ASP A 242 13.15 -3.92 -7.91
N ALA A 243 13.31 -3.22 -6.79
CA ALA A 243 13.01 -1.79 -6.69
C ALA A 243 14.02 -0.99 -7.54
N ALA A 244 13.53 -0.27 -8.55
CA ALA A 244 14.36 0.44 -9.53
C ALA A 244 15.32 1.47 -8.91
N ASP A 245 14.99 2.00 -7.73
CA ASP A 245 15.79 2.97 -6.98
C ASP A 245 16.63 2.34 -5.86
N PHE A 246 16.66 1.01 -5.74
CA PHE A 246 17.49 0.30 -4.75
C PHE A 246 18.97 0.61 -4.92
N GLU A 247 19.44 0.70 -6.17
CA GLU A 247 20.83 1.00 -6.52
C GLU A 247 21.23 2.44 -6.17
N SER A 248 20.28 3.34 -5.92
CA SER A 248 20.56 4.72 -5.49
C SER A 248 20.98 4.81 -4.03
N TYR A 249 20.85 3.72 -3.27
CA TYR A 249 21.28 3.61 -1.88
C TYR A 249 22.50 2.70 -1.77
N GLU A 250 23.44 3.09 -0.91
CA GLU A 250 24.59 2.27 -0.55
C GLU A 250 24.34 1.61 0.81
N PHE A 251 24.41 0.29 0.85
CA PHE A 251 24.26 -0.50 2.06
C PHE A 251 25.62 -0.98 2.54
N LYS A 252 26.02 -0.57 3.73
CA LYS A 252 27.25 -0.99 4.41
C LYS A 252 26.92 -1.74 5.68
N LYS A 253 27.32 -3.02 5.76
CA LYS A 253 27.16 -3.80 6.97
C LYS A 253 28.02 -3.21 8.07
N VAL A 254 27.46 -3.02 9.26
CA VAL A 254 28.16 -2.39 10.39
C VAL A 254 28.36 -3.36 11.54
N ASP A 255 29.39 -3.10 12.34
CA ASP A 255 29.65 -3.83 13.58
C ASP A 255 28.86 -3.23 14.73
N HIS A 256 27.84 -3.96 15.19
CA HIS A 256 26.98 -3.57 16.31
C HIS A 256 27.69 -3.53 17.67
N THR A 257 28.90 -4.08 17.78
CA THR A 257 29.70 -4.05 19.01
C THR A 257 30.49 -2.76 19.16
N ASP A 258 30.65 -1.98 18.07
CA ASP A 258 31.26 -0.66 18.11
C ASP A 258 30.32 0.33 18.84
N PRO A 259 30.75 0.95 19.97
CA PRO A 259 29.94 1.90 20.71
C PRO A 259 29.47 3.11 19.88
N GLN A 260 30.27 3.56 18.91
CA GLN A 260 29.91 4.71 18.06
C GLN A 260 28.81 4.35 17.08
N ILE A 261 28.91 3.17 16.44
CA ILE A 261 27.88 2.64 15.56
C ILE A 261 26.59 2.39 16.33
N ARG A 262 26.70 1.81 17.53
CA ARG A 262 25.54 1.54 18.40
C ARG A 262 24.83 2.82 18.81
N SER A 263 25.57 3.83 19.25
CA SER A 263 25.00 5.15 19.57
C SER A 263 24.34 5.77 18.34
N SER A 264 25.03 5.75 17.19
CA SER A 264 24.48 6.27 15.94
C SER A 264 23.18 5.56 15.56
N PHE A 265 23.15 4.23 15.55
CA PHE A 265 21.95 3.45 15.28
C PHE A 265 20.78 3.86 16.19
N GLU A 266 21.01 3.96 17.49
CA GLU A 266 19.99 4.39 18.45
C GLU A 266 19.48 5.82 18.17
N ASP A 267 20.35 6.75 17.82
CA ASP A 267 19.97 8.15 17.54
C ASP A 267 19.10 8.25 16.27
N TYR A 268 19.37 7.41 15.27
CA TYR A 268 18.53 7.32 14.08
C TYR A 268 17.15 6.72 14.40
N LEU A 269 17.06 5.80 15.36
CA LEU A 269 15.78 5.27 15.82
C LEU A 269 14.93 6.32 16.57
N VAL A 270 15.55 7.20 17.36
CA VAL A 270 14.84 8.16 18.22
C VAL A 270 14.23 9.34 17.45
N SER A 271 14.75 9.66 16.27
CA SER A 271 14.41 10.90 15.57
C SER A 271 12.96 10.93 15.03
N VAL A 272 12.05 11.53 15.81
CA VAL A 272 10.57 11.58 15.60
C VAL A 272 10.13 12.44 14.40
N TYR A 273 11.05 13.11 13.69
CA TYR A 273 10.71 13.84 12.45
C TYR A 273 10.71 12.93 11.20
N CYS A 274 10.86 11.63 11.39
CA CYS A 274 10.90 10.65 10.31
C CYS A 274 9.50 10.13 9.94
N LEU A 275 9.20 10.13 8.64
CA LEU A 275 8.16 9.30 8.03
C LEU A 275 8.53 7.82 8.23
N SER A 276 8.26 7.30 9.42
CA SER A 276 8.24 5.88 9.70
C SER A 276 7.06 5.28 8.93
N TYR A 277 7.24 4.91 7.66
CA TYR A 277 6.17 4.40 6.79
C TYR A 277 5.55 3.07 7.27
N PHE A 278 6.06 2.49 8.36
CA PHE A 278 5.45 1.33 9.01
C PHE A 278 4.30 1.68 9.96
N LEU A 279 4.14 2.94 10.37
CA LEU A 279 3.05 3.36 11.27
C LEU A 279 1.67 3.43 10.58
N HIS A 280 1.60 3.49 9.25
CA HIS A 280 0.33 3.61 8.52
C HIS A 280 -0.21 2.31 7.90
N LEU A 281 0.57 1.22 7.91
CA LEU A 281 0.13 -0.05 7.33
C LEU A 281 -0.51 -1.02 8.34
N TYR A 282 -0.44 -0.72 9.64
CA TYR A 282 -1.00 -1.58 10.69
C TYR A 282 -2.27 -1.02 11.34
N ASN A 283 -2.76 0.14 10.89
CA ASN A 283 -3.99 0.79 11.41
C ASN A 283 -5.05 1.08 10.33
N MET A 284 -5.07 0.31 9.24
CA MET A 284 -6.20 0.25 8.30
C MET A 284 -6.54 -1.20 7.96
#